data_AF-A0A7L2R9L3-F1
#
_entry.id   AF-A0A7L2R9L3-F1
#
_cell.length_a   1.000
_cell.length_b   1.000
_cell.length_c   1.000
_cell.angle_alpha   90.00
_cell.angle_beta   90.00
_cell.angle_gamma   90.00
#
_symmetry.space_group_name_H-M   'P 1'
#
loop_
_entity.id
_entity.type
_entity.pdbx_description
1 polymer ?
#
loop_
_entity_poly.entity_id
_entity_poly.type
_entity_poly.pdbx_seq_one_letter_code
_entity_poly.pdbx_strand_id
1 'polypeptide(L)'
;PDYFSSKNLALQAQKKILSKMATKTMANMLIDDTSSEIFDELYKVTKEHTRNKKEAHKIMKDLIKVAIKIGILYRNNQFNQEELEIVDKFRKKLNQTAMTIVSFYEVEYTFDRNVLAELLHECKDLVHELVGRHLTARSHGRINHVFN
;
A
#
# COMPACT_ATOMS: atom_id res chain seq x y z
N PRO A 1 -11.44 16.99 -46.29
CA PRO A 1 -10.46 15.91 -46.06
C PRO A 1 -10.14 15.81 -44.56
N ASP A 2 -10.61 14.75 -43.91
CA ASP A 2 -10.15 14.43 -42.55
C ASP A 2 -8.66 14.11 -42.60
N TYR A 3 -7.84 14.99 -42.04
CA TYR A 3 -6.41 14.78 -41.95
C TYR A 3 -6.13 13.70 -40.90
N PHE A 4 -5.59 12.57 -41.34
CA PHE A 4 -5.06 11.57 -40.44
C PHE A 4 -3.97 12.19 -39.56
N SER A 5 -4.14 12.10 -38.23
CA SER A 5 -3.17 12.56 -37.25
C SER A 5 -2.71 11.38 -36.40
N SER A 6 -1.47 10.94 -36.64
CA SER A 6 -0.80 9.92 -35.84
C SER A 6 -0.74 10.29 -34.36
N LYS A 7 -0.65 11.59 -34.03
CA LYS A 7 -0.70 12.11 -32.66
C LYS A 7 -2.05 11.82 -31.98
N ASN A 8 -3.17 12.02 -32.69
CA ASN A 8 -4.49 11.75 -32.13
C ASN A 8 -4.71 10.24 -31.91
N LEU A 9 -4.25 9.41 -32.85
CA LEU A 9 -4.31 7.96 -32.72
C LEU A 9 -3.45 7.46 -31.54
N ALA A 10 -2.23 7.98 -31.39
CA ALA A 10 -1.35 7.66 -30.26
C ALA A 10 -1.98 8.08 -28.92
N LEU A 11 -2.59 9.26 -28.83
CA LEU A 11 -3.29 9.72 -27.62
C LEU A 11 -4.50 8.84 -27.26
N GLN A 12 -5.26 8.39 -28.26
CA GLN A 12 -6.38 7.47 -28.06
C GLN A 12 -5.89 6.10 -27.57
N ALA A 13 -4.83 5.56 -28.16
CA ALA A 13 -4.21 4.31 -27.74
C ALA A 13 -3.68 4.41 -26.30
N GLN A 14 -2.97 5.50 -25.97
CA GLN A 14 -2.44 5.76 -24.63
C GLN A 14 -3.56 5.85 -23.59
N LYS A 15 -4.64 6.61 -23.87
CA LYS A 15 -5.80 6.70 -22.98
C LYS A 15 -6.44 5.33 -22.72
N LYS A 16 -6.58 4.50 -23.76
CA LYS A 16 -7.18 3.16 -23.67
C LYS A 16 -6.32 2.18 -22.85
N ILE A 17 -5.00 2.30 -22.94
CA ILE A 17 -4.07 1.49 -22.12
C ILE A 17 -4.14 1.95 -20.66
N LEU A 18 -4.00 3.26 -20.40
CA LEU A 18 -4.05 3.82 -19.06
C LEU A 18 -5.37 3.50 -18.34
N SER A 19 -6.52 3.60 -19.03
CA SER A 19 -7.82 3.27 -18.44
C SER A 19 -7.91 1.78 -18.07
N LYS A 20 -7.50 0.87 -18.97
CA LYS A 20 -7.48 -0.58 -18.69
C LYS A 20 -6.54 -0.95 -17.55
N MET A 21 -5.38 -0.30 -17.45
CA MET A 21 -4.40 -0.52 -16.38
C MET A 21 -4.95 -0.06 -15.03
N ALA A 22 -5.61 1.11 -14.98
CA ALA A 22 -6.22 1.63 -13.76
C ALA A 22 -7.34 0.72 -13.26
N THR A 23 -8.31 0.37 -14.11
CA THR A 23 -9.51 -0.39 -13.67
C THR A 23 -9.18 -1.78 -13.17
N LYS A 24 -8.32 -2.54 -13.88
CA LYS A 24 -8.00 -3.92 -13.45
C LYS A 24 -7.11 -3.98 -12.21
N THR A 25 -6.32 -2.93 -11.92
CA THR A 25 -5.39 -2.96 -10.78
C THR A 25 -6.10 -2.55 -9.49
N MET A 26 -7.02 -1.59 -9.57
CA MET A 26 -7.80 -1.17 -8.41
C MET A 26 -8.77 -2.27 -7.96
N ALA A 27 -9.39 -3.00 -8.89
CA ALA A 27 -10.40 -4.02 -8.59
C ALA A 27 -9.92 -5.18 -7.72
N ASN A 28 -8.67 -5.63 -7.86
CA ASN A 28 -8.21 -6.85 -7.19
C ASN A 28 -7.48 -6.63 -5.85
N MET A 29 -7.08 -5.39 -5.53
CA MET A 29 -6.25 -5.11 -4.33
C MET A 29 -6.98 -4.28 -3.27
N LEU A 30 -8.00 -3.50 -3.64
CA LEU A 30 -8.67 -2.56 -2.73
C LEU A 30 -10.20 -2.67 -2.69
N ILE A 31 -10.80 -3.47 -3.58
CA ILE A 31 -12.26 -3.63 -3.66
C ILE A 31 -12.67 -4.99 -3.07
N ASP A 32 -11.78 -5.63 -2.32
CA ASP A 32 -12.15 -6.77 -1.49
C ASP A 32 -12.83 -6.24 -0.22
N ASP A 33 -14.03 -6.75 0.08
CA ASP A 33 -14.90 -6.24 1.15
C ASP A 33 -14.21 -6.32 2.52
N THR A 34 -13.50 -7.43 2.80
CA THR A 34 -12.75 -7.63 4.05
C THR A 34 -11.64 -6.60 4.22
N SER A 35 -10.88 -6.32 3.15
CA SER A 35 -9.80 -5.32 3.19
C SER A 35 -10.35 -3.91 3.45
N SER A 36 -11.53 -3.61 2.94
CA SER A 36 -12.19 -2.30 3.13
C SER A 36 -12.64 -2.11 4.58
N GLU A 37 -13.23 -3.13 5.20
CA GLU A 37 -13.63 -3.09 6.62
C GLU A 37 -12.42 -2.89 7.54
N ILE A 38 -11.31 -3.57 7.29
CA ILE A 38 -10.06 -3.39 8.07
C ILE A 38 -9.57 -1.94 7.97
N PHE A 39 -9.60 -1.33 6.77
CA PHE A 39 -9.19 0.06 6.60
C PHE A 39 -10.12 1.05 7.29
N ASP A 40 -11.42 0.79 7.32
CA ASP A 40 -12.38 1.62 8.04
C ASP A 40 -12.18 1.55 9.55
N GLU A 41 -11.87 0.39 10.11
CA GLU A 41 -11.52 0.27 11.54
C GLU A 41 -10.18 0.95 11.86
N LEU A 42 -9.16 0.77 11.03
CA LEU A 42 -7.90 1.51 11.18
C LEU A 42 -8.12 3.03 11.14
N TYR A 43 -8.99 3.52 10.26
CA TYR A 43 -9.36 4.93 10.22
C TYR A 43 -10.02 5.39 11.53
N LYS A 44 -10.98 4.61 12.06
CA LYS A 44 -11.69 4.94 13.31
C LYS A 44 -10.70 5.02 14.47
N VAL A 45 -9.82 4.03 14.63
CA VAL A 45 -8.80 4.00 15.69
C VAL A 45 -7.81 5.16 15.54
N THR A 46 -7.33 5.42 14.32
CA THR A 46 -6.40 6.54 14.05
C THR A 46 -7.05 7.90 14.36
N LYS A 47 -8.31 8.08 13.98
CA LYS A 47 -9.07 9.31 14.25
C LYS A 47 -9.24 9.53 15.75
N GLU A 48 -9.57 8.48 16.49
CA GLU A 48 -9.74 8.54 17.94
C GLU A 48 -8.41 8.87 18.64
N HIS A 49 -7.33 8.20 18.25
CA HIS A 49 -6.00 8.42 18.81
C HIS A 49 -5.45 9.84 18.53
N THR A 50 -5.51 10.27 17.27
CA THR A 50 -4.98 11.60 16.85
C THR A 50 -5.89 12.75 17.23
N ARG A 51 -7.17 12.48 17.53
CA ARG A 51 -8.25 13.47 17.67
C ARG A 51 -8.34 14.44 16.48
N ASN A 52 -7.86 14.03 15.30
CA ASN A 52 -7.76 14.87 14.13
C ASN A 52 -8.26 14.14 12.88
N LYS A 53 -9.51 14.45 12.49
CA LYS A 53 -10.16 13.87 11.30
C LYS A 53 -9.35 14.08 10.02
N LYS A 54 -8.73 15.25 9.84
CA LYS A 54 -7.96 15.56 8.63
C LYS A 54 -6.70 14.71 8.58
N GLU A 55 -6.04 14.52 9.71
CA GLU A 55 -4.81 13.73 9.77
C GLU A 55 -5.08 12.23 9.59
N ALA A 56 -6.08 11.68 10.31
CA ALA A 56 -6.49 10.30 10.11
C ALA A 56 -6.85 9.99 8.65
N HIS A 57 -7.59 10.89 8.00
CA HIS A 57 -7.92 10.74 6.58
C HIS A 57 -6.68 10.80 5.67
N LYS A 58 -5.69 11.62 6.03
CA LYS A 58 -4.44 11.75 5.29
C LYS A 58 -3.56 10.50 5.44
N ILE A 59 -3.44 9.95 6.65
CA ILE A 59 -2.73 8.69 6.93
C ILE A 59 -3.33 7.55 6.09
N MET A 60 -4.65 7.37 6.14
CA MET A 60 -5.32 6.33 5.35
C MET A 60 -5.16 6.53 3.85
N LYS A 61 -5.25 7.78 3.38
CA LYS A 61 -5.00 8.09 1.95
C LYS A 61 -3.58 7.73 1.54
N ASP A 62 -2.60 7.97 2.40
CA ASP A 62 -1.20 7.67 2.11
C ASP A 62 -0.93 6.15 2.14
N LEU A 63 -1.54 5.40 3.09
CA LEU A 63 -1.54 3.94 3.13
C LEU A 63 -2.07 3.35 1.81
N ILE A 64 -3.28 3.74 1.41
CA ILE A 64 -3.94 3.28 0.17
C ILE A 64 -3.06 3.60 -1.04
N LYS A 65 -2.47 4.81 -1.10
CA LYS A 65 -1.60 5.21 -2.22
C LYS A 65 -0.31 4.39 -2.30
N VAL A 66 0.28 4.02 -1.18
CA VAL A 66 1.48 3.16 -1.15
C VAL A 66 1.10 1.75 -1.60
N ALA A 67 0.04 1.17 -1.04
CA ALA A 67 -0.44 -0.16 -1.40
C ALA A 67 -0.74 -0.28 -2.91
N ILE A 68 -1.49 0.65 -3.51
CA ILE A 68 -1.79 0.66 -4.95
C ILE A 68 -0.51 0.67 -5.78
N LYS A 69 0.46 1.51 -5.42
CA LYS A 69 1.70 1.64 -6.19
C LYS A 69 2.49 0.33 -6.17
N ILE A 70 2.61 -0.32 -5.02
CA ILE A 70 3.26 -1.63 -4.90
C ILE A 70 2.50 -2.67 -5.75
N GLY A 71 1.17 -2.69 -5.68
CA GLY A 71 0.35 -3.58 -6.49
C GLY A 71 0.50 -3.40 -8.00
N ILE A 72 0.58 -2.14 -8.47
CA ILE A 72 0.84 -1.82 -9.88
C ILE A 72 2.23 -2.32 -10.31
N LEU A 73 3.26 -2.10 -9.49
CA LEU A 73 4.63 -2.55 -9.77
C LEU A 73 4.70 -4.08 -9.86
N TYR A 74 4.13 -4.77 -8.88
CA TYR A 74 4.09 -6.23 -8.84
C TYR A 74 3.36 -6.81 -10.05
N ARG A 75 2.14 -6.31 -10.32
CA ARG A 75 1.29 -6.82 -11.41
C ARG A 75 1.86 -6.58 -12.80
N ASN A 76 2.64 -5.52 -12.98
CA ASN A 76 3.29 -5.19 -14.24
C ASN A 76 4.72 -5.77 -14.34
N ASN A 77 5.08 -6.72 -13.47
CA ASN A 77 6.40 -7.37 -13.45
C ASN A 77 7.55 -6.35 -13.45
N GLN A 78 7.39 -5.24 -12.71
CA GLN A 78 8.41 -4.20 -12.62
C GLN A 78 9.52 -4.56 -11.64
N PHE A 79 9.26 -5.50 -10.73
CA PHE A 79 10.26 -5.98 -9.78
C PHE A 79 11.22 -6.98 -10.41
N ASN A 80 12.52 -6.80 -10.13
CA ASN A 80 13.55 -7.78 -10.46
C ASN A 80 13.57 -8.94 -9.44
N GLN A 81 14.48 -9.91 -9.63
CA GLN A 81 14.55 -11.10 -8.77
C GLN A 81 14.82 -10.76 -7.30
N GLU A 82 15.77 -9.86 -7.01
CA GLU A 82 16.09 -9.40 -5.64
C GLU A 82 14.88 -8.70 -5.00
N GLU A 83 14.17 -7.87 -5.78
CA GLU A 83 12.97 -7.17 -5.32
C GLU A 83 11.80 -8.14 -5.06
N LEU A 84 11.68 -9.22 -5.83
CA LEU A 84 10.69 -10.28 -5.57
C LEU A 84 10.99 -11.04 -4.28
N GLU A 85 12.26 -11.28 -3.95
CA GLU A 85 12.63 -11.83 -2.64
C GLU A 85 12.24 -10.89 -1.49
N ILE A 86 12.37 -9.57 -1.69
CA ILE A 86 11.89 -8.57 -0.72
C ILE A 86 10.36 -8.61 -0.60
N VAL A 87 9.62 -8.79 -1.70
CA VAL A 87 8.16 -8.99 -1.64
C VAL A 87 7.81 -10.19 -0.77
N ASP A 88 8.51 -11.32 -0.93
CA ASP A 88 8.25 -12.50 -0.12
C ASP A 88 8.59 -12.30 1.36
N LYS A 89 9.71 -11.62 1.66
CA LYS A 89 10.05 -11.21 3.03
C LYS A 89 8.97 -10.30 3.63
N PHE A 90 8.51 -9.30 2.88
CA PHE A 90 7.46 -8.38 3.30
C PHE A 90 6.14 -9.11 3.57
N ARG A 91 5.73 -10.04 2.70
CA ARG A 91 4.52 -10.84 2.89
C ARG A 91 4.59 -11.68 4.17
N LYS A 92 5.72 -12.35 4.41
CA LYS A 92 5.94 -13.13 5.64
C LYS A 92 5.91 -12.23 6.88
N LYS A 93 6.58 -11.08 6.83
CA LYS A 93 6.62 -10.12 7.94
C LYS A 93 5.24 -9.54 8.23
N LEU A 94 4.51 -9.11 7.20
CA LEU A 94 3.15 -8.60 7.35
C LEU A 94 2.20 -9.64 7.93
N ASN A 95 2.31 -10.90 7.50
CA ASN A 95 1.52 -12.00 8.05
C ASN A 95 1.87 -12.26 9.52
N GLN A 96 3.15 -12.27 9.89
CA GLN A 96 3.59 -12.34 11.29
C GLN A 96 3.01 -11.20 12.13
N THR A 97 3.09 -9.96 11.64
CA THR A 97 2.54 -8.79 12.32
C THR A 97 1.03 -8.91 12.51
N ALA A 98 0.29 -9.34 11.48
CA ALA A 98 -1.15 -9.56 11.58
C ALA A 98 -1.51 -10.63 12.62
N MET A 99 -0.84 -11.79 12.60
CA MET A 99 -1.06 -12.83 13.61
C MET A 99 -0.72 -12.35 15.02
N THR A 100 0.32 -11.54 15.17
CA THR A 100 0.71 -10.97 16.47
C THR A 100 -0.35 -10.01 16.99
N ILE A 101 -0.92 -9.15 16.14
CA ILE A 101 -2.02 -8.25 16.50
C ILE A 101 -3.23 -9.05 16.98
N VAL A 102 -3.60 -10.11 16.26
CA VAL A 102 -4.71 -11.00 16.65
C VAL A 102 -4.41 -11.68 17.98
N SER A 103 -3.22 -12.26 18.16
CA SER A 103 -2.82 -12.91 19.41
C SER A 103 -2.84 -11.95 20.61
N PHE A 104 -2.39 -10.70 20.43
CA PHE A 104 -2.42 -9.70 21.50
C PHE A 104 -3.83 -9.28 21.90
N TYR A 105 -4.79 -9.41 20.98
CA TYR A 105 -6.21 -9.16 21.27
C TYR A 105 -6.90 -10.38 21.89
N GLU A 106 -6.62 -11.58 21.38
CA GLU A 106 -7.30 -12.81 21.80
C GLU A 106 -6.78 -13.38 23.13
N VAL A 107 -5.51 -13.12 23.48
CA VAL A 107 -4.88 -13.66 24.70
C VAL A 107 -4.61 -12.54 25.69
N GLU A 108 -5.31 -12.57 26.82
CA GLU A 108 -5.17 -11.56 27.88
C GLU A 108 -3.72 -11.42 28.38
N TYR A 109 -3.32 -10.19 28.70
CA TYR A 109 -2.01 -9.82 29.26
C TYR A 109 -0.79 -10.14 28.38
N THR A 110 -0.98 -10.46 27.09
CA THR A 110 0.14 -10.73 26.15
C THR A 110 0.59 -9.51 25.34
N PHE A 111 -0.18 -8.42 25.34
CA PHE A 111 0.13 -7.23 24.56
C PHE A 111 1.48 -6.62 24.97
N ASP A 112 2.40 -6.58 24.00
CA ASP A 112 3.66 -5.85 24.11
C ASP A 112 3.78 -4.81 22.98
N ARG A 113 3.75 -3.53 23.37
CA ARG A 113 3.87 -2.41 22.44
C ARG A 113 5.20 -2.42 21.67
N ASN A 114 6.30 -2.79 22.31
CA ASN A 114 7.62 -2.74 21.70
C ASN A 114 7.75 -3.79 20.60
N VAL A 115 7.24 -5.00 20.86
CA VAL A 115 7.19 -6.08 19.87
C VAL A 115 6.37 -5.65 18.64
N LEU A 116 5.19 -5.07 18.85
CA LEU A 116 4.36 -4.60 17.73
C LEU A 116 5.03 -3.45 16.96
N ALA A 117 5.64 -2.49 17.67
CA ALA A 117 6.33 -1.37 17.05
C ALA A 117 7.54 -1.83 16.22
N GLU A 118 8.33 -2.78 16.72
CA GLU A 118 9.45 -3.37 15.99
C GLU A 118 8.97 -4.07 14.72
N LEU A 119 7.93 -4.91 14.81
CA LEU A 119 7.34 -5.58 13.64
C LEU A 119 6.83 -4.59 12.58
N LEU A 120 6.20 -3.49 13.00
CA LEU A 120 5.75 -2.43 12.09
C LEU A 120 6.92 -1.66 11.46
N HIS A 121 8.00 -1.42 12.20
CA HIS A 121 9.21 -0.81 11.66
C HIS A 121 9.92 -1.72 10.66
N GLU A 122 10.00 -3.03 10.91
CA GLU A 122 10.53 -3.97 9.93
C GLU A 122 9.67 -4.01 8.65
N CYS A 123 8.33 -3.95 8.77
CA CYS A 123 7.45 -3.76 7.62
C CYS A 123 7.77 -2.47 6.86
N LYS A 124 7.96 -1.35 7.57
CA LYS A 124 8.30 -0.05 6.97
C LYS A 124 9.60 -0.12 6.15
N ASP A 125 10.64 -0.73 6.72
CA ASP A 125 11.96 -0.80 6.09
C ASP A 125 11.94 -1.69 4.85
N LEU A 126 11.26 -2.85 4.91
CA LEU A 126 11.03 -3.71 3.74
C LEU A 126 10.26 -2.98 2.64
N VAL A 127 9.25 -2.17 2.99
CA VAL A 127 8.52 -1.37 2.01
C VAL A 127 9.42 -0.30 1.37
N HIS A 128 10.27 0.35 2.16
CA HIS A 128 11.25 1.31 1.64
C HIS A 128 12.25 0.67 0.68
N GLU A 129 12.79 -0.49 1.04
CA GLU A 129 13.73 -1.26 0.21
C GLU A 129 13.06 -1.65 -1.11
N LEU A 130 11.86 -2.24 -1.03
CA LEU A 130 11.09 -2.71 -2.19
C LEU A 130 10.84 -1.62 -3.23
N VAL A 131 10.51 -0.40 -2.77
CA VAL A 131 10.13 0.70 -3.68
C VAL A 131 11.27 1.62 -4.05
N GLY A 132 12.47 1.44 -3.49
CA GLY A 132 13.58 2.39 -3.57
C GLY A 132 14.02 2.72 -5.00
N ARG A 133 13.96 1.75 -5.91
CA ARG A 133 14.30 1.91 -7.33
C ARG A 133 13.15 2.44 -8.20
N HIS A 134 11.94 2.45 -7.68
CA HIS A 134 10.71 2.63 -8.47
C HIS A 134 9.95 3.89 -8.15
N LEU A 135 10.02 4.37 -6.90
CA LEU A 135 9.18 5.44 -6.39
C LEU A 135 9.98 6.66 -5.93
N THR A 136 9.30 7.81 -5.89
CA THR A 136 9.93 9.09 -5.56
C THR A 136 9.99 9.32 -4.05
N ALA A 137 10.80 10.31 -3.61
CA ALA A 137 10.86 10.77 -2.22
C ALA A 137 9.49 11.06 -1.60
N ARG A 138 8.51 11.52 -2.40
CA ARG A 138 7.12 11.71 -1.96
C ARG A 138 6.47 10.40 -1.49
N SER A 139 6.75 9.29 -2.15
CA SER A 139 6.28 7.97 -1.71
C SER A 139 6.98 7.52 -0.44
N HIS A 140 8.28 7.75 -0.28
CA HIS A 140 8.99 7.47 0.97
C HIS A 140 8.43 8.31 2.13
N GLY A 141 8.12 9.59 1.91
CA GLY A 141 7.44 10.41 2.92
C GLY A 141 6.08 9.86 3.34
N ARG A 142 5.32 9.25 2.41
CA ARG A 142 4.05 8.58 2.73
C ARG A 142 4.25 7.30 3.54
N ILE A 143 5.26 6.51 3.21
CA ILE A 143 5.59 5.30 3.98
C ILE A 143 5.91 5.68 5.42
N ASN A 144 6.78 6.67 5.62
CA ASN A 144 7.09 7.18 6.97
C ASN A 144 5.84 7.72 7.69
N HIS A 145 4.97 8.46 6.99
CA HIS A 145 3.75 9.01 7.58
C HIS A 145 2.74 7.94 8.02
N VAL A 146 2.77 6.76 7.40
CA VAL A 146 1.85 5.65 7.71
C VAL A 146 2.37 4.77 8.85
N PHE A 147 3.69 4.54 8.91
CA PHE A 147 4.30 3.59 9.85
C PHE A 147 4.89 4.22 11.11
N ASN A 148 4.94 5.56 11.21
CA ASN A 148 5.39 6.29 12.40
C ASN A 148 4.18 6.86 13.16
#